data_AF-A0A7X8CWF4-F1
#
_entry.id   AF-A0A7X8CWF4-F1
#
_cell.length_a   1.000
_cell.length_b   1.000
_cell.length_c   1.000
_cell.angle_alpha   90.00
_cell.angle_beta   90.00
_cell.angle_gamma   90.00
#
_symmetry.space_group_name_H-M   'P 1'
#
loop_
_entity.id
_entity.type
_entity.pdbx_description
1 polymer ?
#
loop_
_entity_poly.entity_id
_entity_poly.type
_entity_poly.pdbx_seq_one_letter_code
_entity_poly.pdbx_strand_id
1 'polypeptide(L)'
;MDMGARCSIEILGDVAVLHVAGAVEMAGADTLRDELLARIQGSGLSKIVLDLENVPLVDSSGLGLFMSLSQQLSESKRIRFCNMAGNVRAVFEYMGVATYLDLDRTLEESLAALAKPGSPPRAARNVSPKPLDLPGKYLLNEAGQRYCSQLRIPVRDLRTYAGERAVGFDWKICKLDLLRKLVVHGLITTIEISRPEFVSARHALLDLTRTILSGILHKRFRPELKRRLRRTPEAARIAEDPAFIGLAGDRAAMASALRRRAVWSANLRTSIEEECAARTRAGSPEGTCDEDTLARVSSLLDEVDDETALLLALAGADLVGTASDVVYSYARRLEIAEHLCLMLAEFIQLAEKSFLINLAERELFVRSHPDELERMLAEEAFRDRLRDRAVQRNELMLLRMDFTGTVLDPSDPASIRITVRNRGLIGYGSRLETMGRRAKAVKENTLEQILKADEEGGGMGLIYHTLLREKCAAEGMDFSTSVIRNEKEDETIATLNLTL
;
A
#
# COMPACT_ATOMS: atom_id res chain seq x y z
N MET A 1 -36.22 -0.75 -7.70
CA MET A 1 -36.59 -1.59 -6.54
C MET A 1 -35.45 -1.45 -5.54
N ASP A 2 -35.79 -1.28 -4.28
CA ASP A 2 -34.90 -0.88 -3.20
C ASP A 2 -33.77 -1.92 -2.99
N MET A 3 -32.53 -1.59 -3.39
CA MET A 3 -31.37 -2.52 -3.48
C MET A 3 -30.25 -2.16 -2.49
N GLY A 4 -30.57 -1.51 -1.36
CA GLY A 4 -29.59 -1.28 -0.30
C GLY A 4 -29.33 -2.55 0.51
N ALA A 5 -28.09 -2.77 0.95
CA ALA A 5 -27.77 -3.81 1.92
C ALA A 5 -28.55 -3.60 3.23
N ARG A 6 -28.99 -4.68 3.85
CA ARG A 6 -29.75 -4.69 5.10
C ARG A 6 -29.15 -5.71 6.05
N CYS A 7 -29.40 -5.51 7.35
CA CYS A 7 -29.03 -6.50 8.35
C CYS A 7 -30.17 -6.86 9.30
N SER A 8 -30.22 -8.13 9.70
CA SER A 8 -31.03 -8.61 10.82
C SER A 8 -30.13 -9.19 11.90
N ILE A 9 -30.67 -9.36 13.11
CA ILE A 9 -29.92 -9.91 14.25
C ILE A 9 -30.68 -11.08 14.86
N GLU A 10 -29.95 -12.13 15.18
CA GLU A 10 -30.40 -13.31 15.88
C GLU A 10 -29.49 -13.56 17.10
N ILE A 11 -30.08 -13.86 18.26
CA ILE A 11 -29.32 -14.13 19.48
C ILE A 11 -29.29 -15.63 19.74
N LEU A 12 -28.10 -16.22 19.69
CA LEU A 12 -27.86 -17.63 19.95
C LEU A 12 -27.00 -17.78 21.21
N GLY A 13 -27.66 -17.94 22.35
CA GLY A 13 -26.99 -18.03 23.65
C GLY A 13 -26.28 -16.72 24.01
N ASP A 14 -24.94 -16.74 24.06
CA ASP A 14 -24.11 -15.58 24.35
C ASP A 14 -23.48 -14.94 23.11
N VAL A 15 -23.97 -15.30 21.91
CA VAL A 15 -23.51 -14.79 20.61
C VAL A 15 -24.63 -14.03 19.90
N ALA A 16 -24.32 -12.84 19.39
CA ALA A 16 -25.16 -12.13 18.43
C ALA A 16 -24.72 -12.48 17.00
N VAL A 17 -25.62 -13.04 16.21
CA VAL A 17 -25.42 -13.33 14.79
C VAL A 17 -26.12 -12.24 13.98
N LEU A 18 -25.37 -11.50 13.16
CA LEU A 18 -25.88 -10.49 12.27
C LEU A 18 -25.89 -11.03 10.84
N HIS A 19 -27.08 -11.20 10.30
CA HIS A 19 -27.30 -11.68 8.93
C HIS A 19 -27.34 -10.50 7.98
N VAL A 20 -26.35 -10.40 7.09
CA VAL A 20 -26.26 -9.33 6.09
C VAL A 20 -26.78 -9.83 4.76
N ALA A 21 -27.65 -9.04 4.13
CA ALA A 21 -28.24 -9.38 2.83
C ALA A 21 -28.22 -8.17 1.88
N GLY A 22 -27.92 -8.43 0.61
CA GLY A 22 -27.82 -7.40 -0.43
C GLY A 22 -26.38 -6.99 -0.75
N ALA A 23 -26.21 -6.23 -1.83
CA ALA A 23 -24.91 -5.79 -2.31
C ALA A 23 -24.33 -4.71 -1.38
N VAL A 24 -23.07 -4.88 -0.97
CA VAL A 24 -22.37 -3.93 -0.09
C VAL A 24 -21.41 -3.08 -0.94
N GLU A 25 -21.94 -1.97 -1.44
CA GLU A 25 -21.27 -1.05 -2.37
C GLU A 25 -21.36 0.40 -1.86
N MET A 26 -20.68 1.36 -2.52
CA MET A 26 -20.67 2.79 -2.14
C MET A 26 -22.05 3.35 -1.71
N ALA A 27 -23.12 2.99 -2.44
CA ALA A 27 -24.47 3.38 -2.06
C ALA A 27 -25.00 2.50 -0.91
N GLY A 28 -24.86 2.97 0.33
CA GLY A 28 -25.47 2.34 1.51
C GLY A 28 -24.50 1.68 2.49
N ALA A 29 -23.19 1.69 2.22
CA ALA A 29 -22.18 1.19 3.15
C ALA A 29 -22.22 1.92 4.51
N ASP A 30 -22.26 3.25 4.53
CA ASP A 30 -22.31 4.01 5.80
C ASP A 30 -23.59 3.70 6.60
N THR A 31 -24.73 3.61 5.92
CA THR A 31 -26.02 3.28 6.56
C THR A 31 -26.00 1.87 7.15
N LEU A 32 -25.46 0.89 6.40
CA LEU A 32 -25.31 -0.47 6.89
C LEU A 32 -24.35 -0.54 8.09
N ARG A 33 -23.24 0.20 8.06
CA ARG A 33 -22.28 0.28 9.17
C ARG A 33 -22.97 0.75 10.44
N ASP A 34 -23.70 1.86 10.35
CA ASP A 34 -24.37 2.45 11.51
C ASP A 34 -25.47 1.52 12.05
N GLU A 35 -26.20 0.83 11.17
CA GLU A 35 -27.20 -0.17 11.54
C GLU A 35 -26.57 -1.38 12.26
N LEU A 36 -25.47 -1.92 11.72
CA LEU A 36 -24.73 -3.02 12.33
C LEU A 36 -24.20 -2.62 13.72
N LEU A 37 -23.59 -1.44 13.84
CA LEU A 37 -23.08 -0.93 15.13
C LEU A 37 -24.21 -0.76 16.16
N ALA A 38 -25.33 -0.16 15.77
CA ALA A 38 -26.47 0.03 16.65
C ALA A 38 -27.02 -1.30 17.17
N ARG A 39 -27.15 -2.31 16.30
CA ARG A 39 -27.60 -3.66 16.69
C ARG A 39 -26.59 -4.38 17.58
N ILE A 40 -25.30 -4.29 17.25
CA ILE A 40 -24.22 -4.90 18.05
C ILE A 40 -24.15 -4.27 19.45
N GLN A 41 -24.30 -2.96 19.56
CA GLN A 41 -24.33 -2.26 20.84
C GLN A 41 -25.60 -2.59 21.62
N GLY A 42 -26.77 -2.54 20.97
CA GLY A 42 -28.06 -2.87 21.57
C GLY A 42 -28.16 -4.31 22.09
N SER A 43 -27.42 -5.26 21.49
CA SER A 43 -27.39 -6.64 21.98
C SER A 43 -26.71 -6.80 23.35
N GLY A 44 -25.80 -5.90 23.73
CA GLY A 44 -24.98 -6.03 24.93
C GLY A 44 -23.98 -7.20 24.94
N LEU A 45 -23.92 -8.00 23.87
CA LEU A 45 -23.09 -9.21 23.82
C LEU A 45 -21.66 -8.89 23.35
N SER A 46 -20.69 -9.67 23.84
CA SER A 46 -19.27 -9.53 23.51
C SER A 46 -18.82 -10.47 22.39
N LYS A 47 -19.65 -11.44 21.99
CA LYS A 47 -19.36 -12.39 20.91
C LYS A 47 -20.29 -12.09 19.73
N ILE A 48 -19.71 -11.81 18.57
CA ILE A 48 -20.42 -11.36 17.38
C ILE A 48 -20.01 -12.24 16.19
N VAL A 49 -20.98 -12.64 15.39
CA VAL A 49 -20.76 -13.27 14.08
C VAL A 49 -21.46 -12.43 13.02
N LEU A 50 -20.75 -12.07 11.94
CA LEU A 50 -21.35 -11.52 10.73
C LEU A 50 -21.50 -12.64 9.70
N ASP A 51 -22.74 -12.98 9.39
CA ASP A 51 -23.09 -13.96 8.38
C ASP A 51 -23.32 -13.25 7.04
N LEU A 52 -22.49 -13.59 6.04
CA LEU A 52 -22.48 -12.96 4.72
C LEU A 52 -23.05 -13.87 3.62
N GLU A 53 -23.81 -14.91 3.98
CA GLU A 53 -24.40 -15.87 3.03
C GLU A 53 -25.17 -15.18 1.89
N ASN A 54 -25.91 -14.11 2.23
CA ASN A 54 -26.78 -13.41 1.31
C ASN A 54 -26.16 -12.11 0.75
N VAL A 55 -24.83 -11.99 0.81
CA VAL A 55 -24.08 -10.88 0.22
C VAL A 55 -23.51 -11.30 -1.14
N PRO A 56 -24.12 -10.87 -2.26
CA PRO A 56 -23.70 -11.29 -3.59
C PRO A 56 -22.44 -10.58 -4.09
N LEU A 57 -22.13 -9.39 -3.54
CA LEU A 57 -21.07 -8.51 -4.02
C LEU A 57 -20.58 -7.57 -2.92
N VAL A 58 -19.26 -7.31 -2.93
CA VAL A 58 -18.58 -6.33 -2.06
C VAL A 58 -17.55 -5.57 -2.90
N ASP A 59 -17.58 -4.23 -2.86
CA ASP A 59 -16.57 -3.35 -3.45
C ASP A 59 -15.54 -2.86 -2.40
N SER A 60 -14.68 -1.90 -2.77
CA SER A 60 -13.70 -1.30 -1.84
C SER A 60 -14.33 -0.63 -0.61
N SER A 61 -15.55 -0.10 -0.76
CA SER A 61 -16.29 0.60 0.29
C SER A 61 -16.87 -0.38 1.30
N GLY A 62 -17.45 -1.49 0.81
CA GLY A 62 -17.90 -2.57 1.66
C GLY A 62 -16.75 -3.24 2.42
N LEU A 63 -15.57 -3.37 1.79
CA LEU A 63 -14.37 -3.83 2.47
C LEU A 63 -13.95 -2.90 3.61
N GLY A 64 -13.92 -1.59 3.34
CA GLY A 64 -13.61 -0.55 4.33
C GLY A 64 -14.58 -0.56 5.52
N LEU A 65 -15.87 -0.79 5.26
CA LEU A 65 -16.88 -0.98 6.29
C LEU A 65 -16.55 -2.14 7.23
N PHE A 66 -16.31 -3.34 6.68
CA PHE A 66 -16.06 -4.52 7.51
C PHE A 66 -14.75 -4.41 8.30
N MET A 67 -13.73 -3.78 7.71
CA MET A 67 -12.47 -3.46 8.39
C MET A 67 -12.68 -2.47 9.54
N SER A 68 -13.38 -1.36 9.28
CA SER A 68 -13.72 -0.35 10.28
C SER A 68 -14.49 -0.95 11.45
N LEU A 69 -15.53 -1.75 11.15
CA LEU A 69 -16.35 -2.42 12.15
C LEU A 69 -15.54 -3.39 13.00
N SER A 70 -14.66 -4.18 12.37
CA SER A 70 -13.77 -5.10 13.10
C SER A 70 -12.79 -4.33 13.99
N GLN A 71 -12.18 -3.25 13.49
CA GLN A 71 -11.21 -2.46 14.24
C GLN A 71 -11.85 -1.79 15.46
N GLN A 72 -12.96 -1.08 15.28
CA GLN A 72 -13.67 -0.35 16.34
C GLN A 72 -14.14 -1.26 17.48
N LEU A 73 -14.50 -2.50 17.17
CA LEU A 73 -15.08 -3.42 18.14
C LEU A 73 -14.05 -4.41 18.72
N SER A 74 -12.88 -4.56 18.11
CA SER A 74 -11.88 -5.57 18.49
C SER A 74 -11.32 -5.43 19.91
N GLU A 75 -11.40 -4.24 20.52
CA GLU A 75 -10.94 -4.01 21.89
C GLU A 75 -11.87 -4.61 22.95
N SER A 76 -13.17 -4.70 22.65
CA SER A 76 -14.21 -5.08 23.63
C SER A 76 -15.05 -6.29 23.21
N LYS A 77 -14.99 -6.70 21.93
CA LYS A 77 -15.78 -7.79 21.36
C LYS A 77 -14.92 -8.75 20.53
N ARG A 78 -15.36 -10.01 20.46
CA ARG A 78 -14.82 -11.05 19.57
C ARG A 78 -15.70 -11.16 18.35
N ILE A 79 -15.19 -10.78 17.19
CA ILE A 79 -15.92 -10.74 15.92
C ILE A 79 -15.39 -11.80 14.98
N ARG A 80 -16.31 -12.50 14.30
CA ARG A 80 -15.99 -13.48 13.24
C ARG A 80 -16.91 -13.26 12.05
N PHE A 81 -16.44 -13.64 10.86
CA PHE A 81 -17.18 -13.54 9.61
C PHE A 81 -17.31 -14.93 8.98
N CYS A 82 -18.47 -15.28 8.44
CA CYS A 82 -18.68 -16.60 7.81
C CYS A 82 -19.57 -16.55 6.57
N ASN A 83 -19.70 -17.69 5.90
CA ASN A 83 -20.56 -17.92 4.74
C ASN A 83 -20.37 -16.95 3.57
N MET A 84 -19.16 -16.40 3.40
CA MET A 84 -18.87 -15.54 2.25
C MET A 84 -19.02 -16.32 0.94
N ALA A 85 -19.76 -15.74 -0.02
CA ALA A 85 -19.72 -16.18 -1.40
C ALA A 85 -18.29 -16.16 -1.95
N GLY A 86 -17.95 -17.09 -2.86
CA GLY A 86 -16.57 -17.28 -3.33
C GLY A 86 -15.93 -16.02 -3.93
N ASN A 87 -16.71 -15.22 -4.66
CA ASN A 87 -16.29 -13.93 -5.21
C ASN A 87 -16.03 -12.88 -4.11
N VAL A 88 -16.88 -12.80 -3.08
CA VAL A 88 -16.70 -11.88 -1.94
C VAL A 88 -15.48 -12.28 -1.11
N ARG A 89 -15.33 -13.56 -0.82
CA ARG A 89 -14.16 -14.10 -0.12
C ARG A 89 -12.87 -13.81 -0.89
N ALA A 90 -12.90 -13.99 -2.21
CA ALA A 90 -11.76 -13.69 -3.06
C ALA A 90 -11.38 -12.21 -2.97
N VAL A 91 -12.33 -11.26 -2.95
CA VAL A 91 -12.03 -9.83 -2.71
C VAL A 91 -11.33 -9.62 -1.37
N PHE A 92 -11.77 -10.25 -0.28
CA PHE A 92 -11.13 -10.14 1.04
C PHE A 92 -9.70 -10.71 1.08
N GLU A 93 -9.49 -11.83 0.39
CA GLU A 93 -8.18 -12.48 0.27
C GLU A 93 -7.25 -11.69 -0.66
N TYR A 94 -7.74 -11.21 -1.81
CA TYR A 94 -7.00 -10.43 -2.81
C TYR A 94 -6.56 -9.07 -2.28
N MET A 95 -7.43 -8.39 -1.54
CA MET A 95 -7.14 -7.10 -0.89
C MET A 95 -6.37 -7.27 0.41
N GLY A 96 -6.11 -8.53 0.81
CA GLY A 96 -5.25 -8.84 1.92
C GLY A 96 -5.82 -8.52 3.29
N VAL A 97 -7.11 -8.23 3.40
CA VAL A 97 -7.77 -7.93 4.67
C VAL A 97 -8.05 -9.18 5.51
N ALA A 98 -8.05 -10.36 4.88
CA ALA A 98 -8.18 -11.66 5.55
C ALA A 98 -7.11 -11.91 6.64
N THR A 99 -5.99 -11.18 6.64
CA THR A 99 -5.01 -11.26 7.74
C THR A 99 -5.45 -10.56 9.01
N TYR A 100 -6.38 -9.61 8.92
CA TYR A 100 -6.89 -8.79 10.03
C TYR A 100 -8.23 -9.27 10.56
N LEU A 101 -8.98 -10.03 9.75
CA LEU A 101 -10.29 -10.55 10.07
C LEU A 101 -10.24 -12.05 10.40
N ASP A 102 -11.15 -12.48 11.26
CA ASP A 102 -11.36 -13.90 11.54
C ASP A 102 -12.44 -14.44 10.61
N LEU A 103 -12.00 -15.06 9.50
CA LEU A 103 -12.85 -15.58 8.43
C LEU A 103 -13.02 -17.10 8.56
N ASP A 104 -14.24 -17.55 8.80
CA ASP A 104 -14.63 -18.96 8.85
C ASP A 104 -15.44 -19.36 7.62
N ARG A 105 -15.54 -20.66 7.36
CA ARG A 105 -16.34 -21.16 6.23
C ARG A 105 -17.82 -21.15 6.55
N THR A 106 -18.20 -21.56 7.77
CA THR A 106 -19.60 -21.70 8.16
C THR A 106 -19.94 -21.01 9.47
N LEU A 107 -21.23 -20.80 9.71
CA LEU A 107 -21.73 -20.28 10.98
C LEU A 107 -21.38 -21.21 12.15
N GLU A 108 -21.45 -22.53 11.94
CA GLU A 108 -21.07 -23.52 12.96
C GLU A 108 -19.60 -23.42 13.35
N GLU A 109 -18.70 -23.19 12.39
CA GLU A 109 -17.28 -22.97 12.66
C GLU A 109 -17.07 -21.72 13.52
N SER A 110 -17.76 -20.62 13.20
CA SER A 110 -17.73 -19.37 13.98
C SER A 110 -18.19 -19.58 15.42
N LEU A 111 -19.32 -20.25 15.61
CA LEU A 111 -19.88 -20.53 16.94
C LEU A 111 -18.97 -21.44 17.76
N ALA A 112 -18.41 -22.49 17.14
CA ALA A 112 -17.46 -23.39 17.79
C ALA A 112 -16.17 -22.68 18.21
N ALA A 113 -15.69 -21.73 17.41
CA ALA A 113 -14.53 -20.91 17.76
C ALA A 113 -14.81 -19.93 18.91
N LEU A 114 -16.02 -19.36 18.97
CA LEU A 114 -16.45 -18.44 20.03
C LEU A 114 -16.79 -19.14 21.35
N ALA A 115 -17.15 -20.43 21.32
CA ALA A 115 -17.37 -21.25 22.51
C ALA A 115 -16.09 -21.54 23.31
N LYS A 116 -14.92 -21.51 22.66
CA LYS A 116 -13.62 -21.72 23.33
C LYS A 116 -13.23 -20.45 24.13
N PRO A 117 -12.70 -20.59 25.38
CA PRO A 117 -12.20 -19.45 26.15
C PRO A 117 -11.07 -18.75 25.40
N GLY A 118 -11.17 -17.43 25.29
CA GLY A 118 -10.55 -16.64 24.23
C GLY A 118 -9.02 -16.65 24.22
N SER A 119 -8.46 -16.91 23.05
CA SER A 119 -7.18 -16.29 22.67
C SER A 119 -7.41 -14.78 22.49
N PRO A 120 -6.42 -13.92 22.80
CA PRO A 120 -6.59 -12.47 22.68
C PRO A 120 -7.00 -12.06 21.25
N PRO A 121 -7.75 -10.95 21.09
CA PRO A 121 -8.13 -10.42 19.78
C PRO A 121 -6.89 -10.25 18.90
N ARG A 122 -6.99 -10.71 17.65
CA ARG A 122 -5.88 -10.79 16.70
C ARG A 122 -5.26 -9.41 16.42
N ALA A 123 -6.02 -8.33 16.60
CA ALA A 123 -5.58 -6.93 16.53
C ALA A 123 -4.61 -6.53 17.66
N ALA A 124 -4.68 -7.18 18.84
CA ALA A 124 -3.80 -6.90 19.99
C ALA A 124 -2.53 -7.77 20.03
N ARG A 125 -2.32 -8.64 19.03
CA ARG A 125 -0.95 -9.08 18.77
C ARG A 125 -0.25 -7.84 18.23
N ASN A 126 0.61 -7.23 19.06
CA ASN A 126 1.84 -6.63 18.54
C ASN A 126 2.42 -7.67 17.60
N VAL A 127 2.14 -7.52 16.31
CA VAL A 127 2.73 -8.35 15.28
C VAL A 127 4.19 -7.99 15.37
N SER A 128 4.97 -8.77 16.12
CA SER A 128 6.39 -8.88 15.85
C SER A 128 6.44 -9.05 14.34
N PRO A 129 6.94 -8.05 13.58
CA PRO A 129 6.69 -7.97 12.15
C PRO A 129 7.08 -9.31 11.58
N LYS A 130 6.10 -10.01 11.00
CA LYS A 130 6.37 -11.33 10.42
C LYS A 130 7.54 -11.09 9.46
N PRO A 131 8.62 -11.87 9.55
CA PRO A 131 9.81 -11.60 8.75
C PRO A 131 9.36 -11.47 7.29
N LEU A 132 9.74 -10.38 6.65
CA LEU A 132 9.29 -10.07 5.31
C LEU A 132 9.96 -11.08 4.37
N ASP A 133 9.22 -12.15 4.03
CA ASP A 133 9.68 -13.29 3.22
C ASP A 133 9.76 -12.91 1.74
N LEU A 134 10.66 -11.97 1.46
CA LEU A 134 11.02 -11.48 0.15
C LEU A 134 12.47 -11.84 -0.12
N PRO A 135 12.73 -13.09 -0.55
CA PRO A 135 14.05 -13.43 -1.03
C PRO A 135 14.37 -12.60 -2.27
N GLY A 136 15.53 -11.93 -2.27
CA GLY A 136 15.88 -11.00 -3.32
C GLY A 136 17.29 -10.45 -3.21
N LYS A 137 17.67 -9.73 -4.27
CA LYS A 137 18.95 -9.03 -4.38
C LYS A 137 18.73 -7.54 -4.11
N TYR A 138 19.52 -6.98 -3.21
CA TYR A 138 19.44 -5.59 -2.76
C TYR A 138 20.78 -4.93 -3.04
N LEU A 139 20.84 -4.13 -4.12
CA LEU A 139 22.09 -3.66 -4.73
C LEU A 139 22.49 -2.29 -4.17
N LEU A 140 23.73 -2.15 -3.75
CA LEU A 140 24.26 -0.93 -3.16
C LEU A 140 24.98 -0.07 -4.20
N ASN A 141 24.86 1.26 -4.07
CA ASN A 141 25.76 2.17 -4.75
C ASN A 141 27.13 2.22 -4.05
N GLU A 142 28.08 2.98 -4.61
CA GLU A 142 29.41 3.14 -4.03
C GLU A 142 29.38 3.67 -2.58
N ALA A 143 28.48 4.60 -2.28
CA ALA A 143 28.33 5.15 -0.94
C ALA A 143 27.82 4.09 0.05
N GLY A 144 26.86 3.26 -0.36
CA GLY A 144 26.33 2.15 0.43
C GLY A 144 27.37 1.06 0.69
N GLN A 145 28.22 0.77 -0.28
CA GLN A 145 29.35 -0.15 -0.10
C GLN A 145 30.35 0.39 0.93
N ARG A 146 30.70 1.68 0.85
CA ARG A 146 31.56 2.35 1.85
C ARG A 146 30.94 2.33 3.24
N TYR A 147 29.65 2.65 3.35
CA TYR A 147 28.89 2.62 4.60
C TYR A 147 28.91 1.23 5.25
N CYS A 148 28.64 0.18 4.47
CA CYS A 148 28.67 -1.20 4.96
C CYS A 148 30.08 -1.61 5.38
N SER A 149 31.11 -1.24 4.62
CA SER A 149 32.51 -1.52 4.96
C SER A 149 32.93 -0.88 6.29
N GLN A 150 32.60 0.41 6.50
CA GLN A 150 32.89 1.14 7.74
C GLN A 150 32.23 0.49 8.96
N LEU A 151 30.98 0.04 8.82
CA LEU A 151 30.22 -0.62 9.88
C LEU A 151 30.44 -2.14 9.96
N ARG A 152 31.35 -2.69 9.15
CA ARG A 152 31.63 -4.13 9.05
C ARG A 152 30.38 -4.98 8.77
N ILE A 153 29.44 -4.44 7.99
CA ILE A 153 28.26 -5.14 7.51
C ILE A 153 28.66 -5.96 6.27
N PRO A 154 28.48 -7.30 6.26
CA PRO A 154 28.93 -8.13 5.17
C PRO A 154 28.05 -7.95 3.92
N VAL A 155 28.71 -7.72 2.78
CA VAL A 155 28.11 -7.64 1.44
C VAL A 155 28.65 -8.75 0.54
N ARG A 156 28.00 -9.01 -0.60
CA ARG A 156 28.37 -10.03 -1.57
C ARG A 156 28.52 -9.44 -2.96
N ASP A 157 29.37 -10.06 -3.77
CA ASP A 157 29.34 -9.90 -5.22
C ASP A 157 28.11 -10.63 -5.77
N LEU A 158 27.30 -9.89 -6.52
CA LEU A 158 26.03 -10.32 -7.08
C LEU A 158 26.06 -10.16 -8.59
N ARG A 159 25.10 -10.82 -9.24
CA ARG A 159 24.73 -10.53 -10.62
C ARG A 159 23.28 -10.10 -10.70
N THR A 160 23.00 -9.04 -11.44
CA THR A 160 21.63 -8.61 -11.73
C THR A 160 20.89 -9.67 -12.55
N TYR A 161 19.57 -9.54 -12.69
CA TYR A 161 18.81 -10.36 -13.62
C TYR A 161 19.34 -10.25 -15.07
N ALA A 162 19.84 -9.08 -15.46
CA ALA A 162 20.49 -8.86 -16.77
C ALA A 162 21.92 -9.43 -16.86
N GLY A 163 22.45 -9.99 -15.78
CA GLY A 163 23.78 -10.62 -15.73
C GLY A 163 24.94 -9.66 -15.42
N GLU A 164 24.65 -8.39 -15.13
CA GLU A 164 25.63 -7.35 -14.80
C GLU A 164 26.20 -7.59 -13.40
N ARG A 165 27.46 -7.20 -13.18
CA ARG A 165 28.08 -7.30 -11.84
C ARG A 165 27.56 -6.20 -10.93
N ALA A 166 27.21 -6.56 -9.71
CA ALA A 166 26.78 -5.63 -8.67
C ALA A 166 27.29 -6.09 -7.30
N VAL A 167 27.22 -5.21 -6.30
CA VAL A 167 27.57 -5.53 -4.91
C VAL A 167 26.37 -5.21 -4.03
N GLY A 168 26.06 -6.07 -3.08
CA GLY A 168 24.94 -5.84 -2.19
C GLY A 168 24.59 -7.02 -1.31
N PHE A 169 23.30 -7.21 -1.07
CA PHE A 169 22.78 -8.31 -0.26
C PHE A 169 21.96 -9.28 -1.09
N ASP A 170 22.18 -10.57 -0.84
CA ASP A 170 21.31 -11.66 -1.28
C ASP A 170 20.61 -12.18 -0.02
N TRP A 171 19.46 -11.58 0.28
CA TRP A 171 18.70 -11.89 1.48
C TRP A 171 17.66 -12.95 1.16
N LYS A 172 17.60 -14.00 1.98
CA LYS A 172 16.48 -14.95 1.98
C LYS A 172 15.26 -14.40 2.71
N ILE A 173 15.51 -13.59 3.73
CA ILE A 173 14.52 -12.89 4.54
C ILE A 173 14.95 -11.44 4.61
N CYS A 174 14.08 -10.53 4.17
CA CYS A 174 14.41 -9.12 4.07
C CYS A 174 14.56 -8.49 5.46
N LYS A 175 15.68 -7.77 5.68
CA LYS A 175 15.95 -7.02 6.91
C LYS A 175 15.39 -5.61 6.80
N LEU A 176 14.09 -5.45 7.02
CA LEU A 176 13.35 -4.22 6.72
C LEU A 176 13.94 -2.98 7.41
N ASP A 177 14.38 -3.07 8.67
CA ASP A 177 14.99 -1.92 9.37
C ASP A 177 16.29 -1.43 8.73
N LEU A 178 17.15 -2.37 8.32
CA LEU A 178 18.38 -2.01 7.63
C LEU A 178 18.07 -1.47 6.25
N LEU A 179 17.16 -2.12 5.51
CA LEU A 179 16.74 -1.67 4.19
C LEU A 179 16.18 -0.25 4.23
N ARG A 180 15.31 0.04 5.19
CA ARG A 180 14.74 1.38 5.39
C ARG A 180 15.84 2.42 5.57
N LYS A 181 16.86 2.13 6.39
CA LYS A 181 18.02 3.03 6.54
C LYS A 181 18.78 3.20 5.23
N LEU A 182 19.06 2.12 4.51
CA LEU A 182 19.79 2.18 3.24
C LEU A 182 19.05 3.00 2.18
N VAL A 183 17.73 2.79 2.04
CA VAL A 183 16.86 3.54 1.12
C VAL A 183 16.85 5.02 1.50
N VAL A 184 16.53 5.32 2.75
CA VAL A 184 16.44 6.70 3.27
C VAL A 184 17.72 7.50 3.10
N HIS A 185 18.87 6.84 3.26
CA HIS A 185 20.18 7.49 3.11
C HIS A 185 20.71 7.44 1.67
N GLY A 186 19.90 6.97 0.71
CA GLY A 186 20.31 6.89 -0.70
C GLY A 186 21.52 5.98 -0.92
N LEU A 187 21.58 4.85 -0.20
CA LEU A 187 22.70 3.90 -0.23
C LEU A 187 22.43 2.67 -1.12
N ILE A 188 21.19 2.51 -1.58
CA ILE A 188 20.73 1.40 -2.43
C ILE A 188 20.41 1.94 -3.83
N THR A 189 20.72 1.18 -4.88
CA THR A 189 20.33 1.51 -6.27
C THR A 189 19.11 0.73 -6.71
N THR A 190 19.05 -0.56 -6.37
CA THR A 190 18.08 -1.47 -6.97
C THR A 190 17.69 -2.57 -6.00
N ILE A 191 16.41 -2.98 -6.03
CA ILE A 191 15.90 -4.20 -5.42
C ILE A 191 15.39 -5.10 -6.54
N GLU A 192 15.86 -6.35 -6.60
CA GLU A 192 15.38 -7.37 -7.55
C GLU A 192 14.80 -8.56 -6.79
N ILE A 193 13.53 -8.85 -7.02
CA ILE A 193 12.81 -9.99 -6.44
C ILE A 193 12.33 -10.86 -7.60
N SER A 194 12.77 -12.12 -7.62
CA SER A 194 12.40 -13.08 -8.64
C SER A 194 11.64 -14.26 -8.04
N ARG A 195 10.45 -14.55 -8.56
CA ARG A 195 9.58 -15.62 -8.05
C ARG A 195 8.77 -16.28 -9.18
N PRO A 196 8.35 -17.54 -9.01
CA PRO A 196 7.44 -18.19 -9.94
C PRO A 196 6.02 -17.63 -9.86
N GLU A 197 5.69 -16.99 -8.74
CA GLU A 197 4.42 -16.32 -8.48
C GLU A 197 4.60 -15.20 -7.45
N PHE A 198 3.70 -14.22 -7.47
CA PHE A 198 3.72 -13.10 -6.53
C PHE A 198 2.51 -13.09 -5.61
N VAL A 199 1.47 -13.89 -5.87
CA VAL A 199 0.30 -14.03 -4.98
C VAL A 199 0.70 -14.30 -3.53
N SER A 200 1.57 -15.28 -3.23
CA SER A 200 2.00 -15.55 -1.84
C SER A 200 2.88 -14.45 -1.22
N ALA A 201 3.50 -13.61 -2.05
CA ALA A 201 4.37 -12.52 -1.62
C ALA A 201 3.71 -11.14 -1.72
N ARG A 202 2.42 -11.08 -2.11
CA ARG A 202 1.73 -9.83 -2.44
C ARG A 202 1.78 -8.84 -1.29
N HIS A 203 1.29 -9.25 -0.11
CA HIS A 203 1.35 -8.44 1.10
C HIS A 203 2.75 -7.91 1.37
N ALA A 204 3.75 -8.79 1.29
CA ALA A 204 5.11 -8.42 1.58
C ALA A 204 5.65 -7.38 0.58
N LEU A 205 5.32 -7.51 -0.71
CA LEU A 205 5.69 -6.54 -1.75
C LEU A 205 5.01 -5.18 -1.57
N LEU A 206 3.73 -5.18 -1.20
CA LEU A 206 2.99 -3.95 -0.92
C LEU A 206 3.54 -3.27 0.33
N ASP A 207 3.80 -4.03 1.40
CA ASP A 207 4.40 -3.51 2.63
C ASP A 207 5.81 -2.96 2.39
N LEU A 208 6.62 -3.65 1.57
CA LEU A 208 7.93 -3.16 1.14
C LEU A 208 7.79 -1.82 0.41
N THR A 209 6.92 -1.75 -0.58
CA THR A 209 6.69 -0.58 -1.43
C THR A 209 6.22 0.61 -0.59
N ARG A 210 5.19 0.40 0.25
CA ARG A 210 4.67 1.40 1.19
C ARG A 210 5.78 1.90 2.12
N THR A 211 6.51 0.99 2.77
CA THR A 211 7.56 1.36 3.74
C THR A 211 8.67 2.18 3.09
N ILE A 212 9.07 1.83 1.87
CA ILE A 212 10.10 2.54 1.11
C ILE A 212 9.63 3.96 0.76
N LEU A 213 8.45 4.09 0.17
CA LEU A 213 7.89 5.37 -0.27
C LEU A 213 7.65 6.31 0.91
N SER A 214 6.93 5.83 1.94
CA SER A 214 6.69 6.59 3.15
C SER A 214 8.02 6.98 3.80
N GLY A 215 8.99 6.06 3.87
CA GLY A 215 10.32 6.37 4.42
C GLY A 215 11.03 7.51 3.69
N ILE A 216 10.98 7.53 2.36
CA ILE A 216 11.56 8.60 1.52
C ILE A 216 10.83 9.92 1.77
N LEU A 217 9.49 9.91 1.77
CA LEU A 217 8.66 11.10 1.99
C LEU A 217 8.89 11.71 3.38
N HIS A 218 8.90 10.90 4.45
CA HIS A 218 9.17 11.40 5.81
C HIS A 218 10.56 12.04 5.92
N LYS A 219 11.54 11.55 5.15
CA LYS A 219 12.90 12.09 5.19
C LYS A 219 13.08 13.37 4.39
N ARG A 220 12.27 13.57 3.35
CA ARG A 220 12.17 14.85 2.62
C ARG A 220 11.37 15.92 3.35
N PHE A 221 10.41 15.51 4.19
CA PHE A 221 9.54 16.43 4.91
C PHE A 221 10.29 17.45 5.77
N ARG A 222 11.18 17.02 6.67
CA ARG A 222 11.85 17.93 7.61
C ARG A 222 12.72 18.98 6.92
N PRO A 223 13.62 18.63 5.97
CA PRO A 223 14.37 19.62 5.21
C PRO A 223 13.46 20.59 4.44
N GLU A 224 12.36 20.10 3.88
CA GLU A 224 11.43 20.94 3.13
C GLU A 224 10.69 21.94 4.01
N LEU A 225 10.15 21.48 5.15
CA LEU A 225 9.49 22.34 6.12
C LEU A 225 10.45 23.44 6.59
N LYS A 226 11.66 23.07 6.99
CA LYS A 226 12.68 24.04 7.43
C LYS A 226 13.03 25.03 6.33
N ARG A 227 13.18 24.57 5.08
CA ARG A 227 13.46 25.40 3.90
C ARG A 227 12.34 26.40 3.62
N ARG A 228 11.09 25.94 3.63
CA ARG A 228 9.90 26.77 3.35
C ARG A 228 9.66 27.79 4.45
N LEU A 229 9.78 27.40 5.71
CA LEU A 229 9.65 28.32 6.84
C LEU A 229 10.71 29.42 6.76
N ARG A 230 12.00 29.07 6.58
CA ARG A 230 13.10 30.04 6.52
C ARG A 230 13.04 31.03 5.35
N ARG A 231 12.23 30.78 4.32
CA ARG A 231 11.98 31.74 3.24
C ARG A 231 10.99 32.84 3.62
N THR A 232 10.24 32.66 4.71
CA THR A 232 9.37 33.72 5.22
C THR A 232 10.21 34.81 5.93
N PRO A 233 9.84 36.10 5.80
CA PRO A 233 10.61 37.18 6.41
C PRO A 233 10.74 37.05 7.94
N GLU A 234 9.67 36.61 8.60
CA GLU A 234 9.62 36.49 10.06
C GLU A 234 10.53 35.37 10.57
N ALA A 235 10.49 34.20 9.92
CA ALA A 235 11.39 33.11 10.27
C ALA A 235 12.86 33.44 10.00
N ALA A 236 13.15 34.17 8.91
CA ALA A 236 14.51 34.61 8.60
C ALA A 236 15.05 35.55 9.69
N ARG A 237 14.23 36.52 10.11
CA ARG A 237 14.55 37.45 11.20
C ARG A 237 14.85 36.73 12.51
N ILE A 238 14.02 35.77 12.90
CA ILE A 238 14.22 34.97 14.12
C ILE A 238 15.48 34.10 14.00
N ALA A 239 15.71 33.49 12.84
CA ALA A 239 16.84 32.61 12.61
C ALA A 239 18.20 33.33 12.62
N GLU A 240 18.23 34.63 12.32
CA GLU A 240 19.42 35.49 12.36
C GLU A 240 19.67 36.10 13.76
N ASP A 241 18.72 35.99 14.68
CA ASP A 241 18.87 36.50 16.06
C ASP A 241 19.97 35.72 16.82
N PRO A 242 21.01 36.39 17.34
CA PRO A 242 22.05 35.75 18.15
C PRO A 242 21.52 34.91 19.33
N ALA A 243 20.40 35.32 19.92
CA ALA A 243 19.75 34.57 21.00
C ALA A 243 19.19 33.23 20.49
N PHE A 244 18.59 33.22 19.31
CA PHE A 244 18.11 31.99 18.67
C PHE A 244 19.26 31.10 18.24
N ILE A 245 20.31 31.66 17.64
CA ILE A 245 21.51 30.91 17.23
C ILE A 245 22.18 30.25 18.45
N GLY A 246 22.30 30.99 19.57
CA GLY A 246 22.83 30.45 20.82
C GLY A 246 21.98 29.30 21.39
N LEU A 247 20.65 29.40 21.29
CA LEU A 247 19.73 28.33 21.68
C LEU A 247 19.82 27.11 20.74
N ALA A 248 19.91 27.32 19.42
CA ALA A 248 20.03 26.26 18.43
C ALA A 248 21.31 25.43 18.58
N GLY A 249 22.38 26.03 19.11
CA GLY A 249 23.63 25.35 19.43
C GLY A 249 23.61 24.50 20.71
N ASP A 250 22.63 24.67 21.59
CA ASP A 250 22.53 23.96 22.89
C ASP A 250 21.21 23.21 23.03
N ARG A 251 21.30 21.88 22.91
CA ARG A 251 20.15 20.95 22.97
C ARG A 251 19.40 21.03 24.31
N ALA A 252 20.10 21.25 25.42
CA ALA A 252 19.49 21.35 26.75
C ALA A 252 18.77 22.70 26.91
N ALA A 253 19.38 23.78 26.43
CA ALA A 253 18.76 25.10 26.43
C ALA A 253 17.52 25.15 25.52
N MET A 254 17.58 24.52 24.35
CA MET A 254 16.46 24.35 23.43
C MET A 254 15.28 23.61 24.08
N ALA A 255 15.53 22.45 24.68
CA ALA A 255 14.51 21.67 25.37
C ALA A 255 13.90 22.47 26.54
N SER A 256 14.70 23.25 27.28
CA SER A 256 14.21 24.14 28.33
C SER A 256 13.35 25.28 27.79
N ALA A 257 13.72 25.88 26.66
CA ALA A 257 12.94 26.92 25.99
C ALA A 257 11.59 26.40 25.49
N LEU A 258 11.57 25.20 24.89
CA LEU A 258 10.34 24.53 24.47
C LEU A 258 9.44 24.18 25.65
N ARG A 259 9.99 23.64 26.75
CA ARG A 259 9.21 23.34 27.96
C ARG A 259 8.54 24.58 28.54
N ARG A 260 9.27 25.71 28.57
CA ARG A 260 8.71 27.01 29.01
C ARG A 260 7.57 27.50 28.11
N ARG A 261 7.49 27.00 26.87
CA ARG A 261 6.48 27.33 25.87
C ARG A 261 5.56 26.15 25.54
N ALA A 262 5.49 25.10 26.36
CA ALA A 262 4.79 23.86 26.03
C ALA A 262 3.31 24.07 25.67
N VAL A 263 2.60 24.92 26.42
CA VAL A 263 1.20 25.30 26.13
C VAL A 263 1.08 25.99 24.78
N TRP A 264 2.03 26.87 24.48
CA TRP A 264 2.06 27.61 23.23
C TRP A 264 2.34 26.66 22.05
N SER A 265 3.30 25.74 22.20
CA SER A 265 3.62 24.72 21.19
C SER A 265 2.44 23.78 20.94
N ALA A 266 1.70 23.40 21.98
CA ALA A 266 0.47 22.62 21.86
C ALA A 266 -0.60 23.40 21.09
N ASN A 267 -0.82 24.67 21.42
CA ASN A 267 -1.78 25.52 20.69
C ASN A 267 -1.41 25.67 19.22
N LEU A 268 -0.12 25.86 18.89
CA LEU A 268 0.31 25.98 17.50
C LEU A 268 0.16 24.67 16.72
N ARG A 269 0.40 23.52 17.37
CA ARG A 269 0.08 22.22 16.78
C ARG A 269 -1.41 22.13 16.45
N THR A 270 -2.28 22.44 17.41
CA THR A 270 -3.73 22.44 17.22
C THR A 270 -4.16 23.41 16.11
N SER A 271 -3.56 24.60 16.03
CA SER A 271 -3.84 25.55 14.94
C SER A 271 -3.45 25.00 13.56
N ILE A 272 -2.34 24.27 13.45
CA ILE A 272 -1.94 23.61 12.20
C ILE A 272 -2.94 22.50 11.85
N GLU A 273 -3.29 21.65 12.81
CA GLU A 273 -4.27 20.57 12.63
C GLU A 273 -5.65 21.10 12.23
N GLU A 274 -6.12 22.18 12.85
CA GLU A 274 -7.40 22.84 12.53
C GLU A 274 -7.41 23.46 11.13
N GLU A 275 -6.31 24.11 10.74
CA GLU A 275 -6.12 24.66 9.39
C GLU A 275 -6.12 23.54 8.34
N CYS A 276 -5.44 22.42 8.61
CA CYS A 276 -5.50 21.22 7.77
C CYS A 276 -6.92 20.64 7.71
N ALA A 277 -7.62 20.53 8.84
CA ALA A 277 -8.99 20.03 8.90
C ALA A 277 -9.98 20.92 8.14
N ALA A 278 -9.77 22.25 8.15
CA ALA A 278 -10.56 23.19 7.36
C ALA A 278 -10.39 22.97 5.85
N ARG A 279 -9.14 22.72 5.39
CA ARG A 279 -8.85 22.42 3.98
C ARG A 279 -9.48 21.11 3.52
N THR A 280 -9.42 20.10 4.36
CA THR A 280 -10.05 18.81 4.10
C THR A 280 -11.56 18.95 3.91
N ARG A 281 -12.23 19.69 4.80
CA ARG A 281 -13.68 19.98 4.70
C ARG A 281 -14.02 20.75 3.43
N ALA A 282 -13.20 21.74 3.05
CA ALA A 282 -13.42 22.52 1.85
C ALA A 282 -13.25 21.70 0.55
N GLY A 283 -12.44 20.64 0.58
CA GLY A 283 -12.24 19.73 -0.55
C GLY A 283 -13.28 18.61 -0.67
N SER A 284 -14.08 18.36 0.38
CA SER A 284 -15.13 17.34 0.37
C SER A 284 -16.45 17.93 -0.16
N PRO A 285 -17.11 17.28 -1.14
CA PRO A 285 -18.45 17.69 -1.60
C PRO A 285 -19.50 17.75 -0.48
N GLU A 286 -19.29 16.95 0.57
CA GLU A 286 -20.17 16.81 1.73
C GLU A 286 -19.72 17.65 2.93
N GLY A 287 -18.59 18.34 2.82
CA GLY A 287 -18.02 19.12 3.93
C GLY A 287 -17.46 18.26 5.07
N THR A 288 -17.27 16.96 4.84
CA THR A 288 -16.76 16.00 5.81
C THR A 288 -15.24 16.09 5.98
N CYS A 289 -14.75 15.74 7.16
CA CYS A 289 -13.33 15.72 7.45
C CYS A 289 -12.76 14.31 7.19
N ASP A 290 -11.74 14.21 6.36
CA ASP A 290 -10.93 13.01 6.16
C ASP A 290 -10.00 12.79 7.36
N GLU A 291 -10.42 11.88 8.25
CA GLU A 291 -9.70 11.49 9.46
C GLU A 291 -8.33 10.85 9.15
N ASP A 292 -8.20 10.12 8.04
CA ASP A 292 -6.94 9.47 7.67
C ASP A 292 -5.89 10.52 7.27
N THR A 293 -6.31 11.58 6.58
CA THR A 293 -5.43 12.71 6.27
C THR A 293 -5.00 13.43 7.55
N LEU A 294 -5.90 13.62 8.52
CA LEU A 294 -5.53 14.21 9.80
C LEU A 294 -4.59 13.32 10.63
N ALA A 295 -4.75 12.00 10.58
CA ALA A 295 -3.82 11.07 11.20
C ALA A 295 -2.41 11.20 10.60
N ARG A 296 -2.30 11.35 9.27
CA ARG A 296 -1.02 11.62 8.57
C ARG A 296 -0.43 12.98 8.95
N VAL A 297 -1.25 14.03 9.05
CA VAL A 297 -0.84 15.36 9.53
C VAL A 297 -0.23 15.26 10.94
N SER A 298 -0.93 14.59 11.85
CA SER A 298 -0.48 14.38 13.22
C SER A 298 0.87 13.63 13.26
N SER A 299 1.00 12.55 12.49
CA SER A 299 2.25 11.78 12.37
C SER A 299 3.41 12.61 11.79
N LEU A 300 3.15 13.53 10.86
CA LEU A 300 4.19 14.42 10.32
C LEU A 300 4.63 15.48 11.34
N LEU A 301 3.68 16.01 12.12
CA LEU A 301 3.98 16.97 13.18
C LEU A 301 4.86 16.36 14.28
N ASP A 302 4.74 15.06 14.53
CA ASP A 302 5.61 14.32 15.47
C ASP A 302 7.06 14.22 14.99
N GLU A 303 7.31 14.37 13.69
CA GLU A 303 8.65 14.34 13.10
C GLU A 303 9.33 15.72 13.09
N VAL A 304 8.64 16.78 13.51
CA VAL A 304 9.21 18.14 13.56
C VAL A 304 10.27 18.21 14.65
N ASP A 305 11.48 18.68 14.31
CA ASP A 305 12.56 18.83 15.29
C ASP A 305 12.42 20.05 16.19
N ASP A 306 13.09 19.97 17.35
CA ASP A 306 13.08 21.01 18.38
C ASP A 306 13.41 22.41 17.85
N GLU A 307 14.36 22.54 16.91
CA GLU A 307 14.74 23.83 16.33
C GLU A 307 13.60 24.41 15.49
N THR A 308 12.99 23.60 14.64
CA THR A 308 11.85 23.99 13.80
C THR A 308 10.61 24.25 14.66
N ALA A 309 10.37 23.43 15.68
CA ALA A 309 9.31 23.62 16.66
C ALA A 309 9.50 24.94 17.43
N LEU A 310 10.73 25.31 17.80
CA LEU A 310 11.02 26.59 18.46
C LEU A 310 10.86 27.77 17.51
N LEU A 311 11.26 27.62 16.24
CA LEU A 311 11.06 28.66 15.22
C LEU A 311 9.58 28.97 15.04
N LEU A 312 8.76 27.91 14.91
CA LEU A 312 7.31 28.02 14.93
C LEU A 312 6.86 28.65 16.25
N ALA A 313 7.41 28.21 17.40
CA ALA A 313 7.14 28.71 18.75
C ALA A 313 7.27 30.24 18.91
N LEU A 314 8.20 30.82 18.16
CA LEU A 314 8.58 32.22 18.28
C LEU A 314 7.79 33.10 17.30
N ALA A 315 7.55 32.59 16.09
CA ALA A 315 6.91 33.36 15.03
C ALA A 315 5.38 33.40 15.14
N GLY A 316 4.76 32.43 15.81
CA GLY A 316 3.30 32.47 15.98
C GLY A 316 2.52 32.26 14.70
N ALA A 317 1.41 32.98 14.61
CA ALA A 317 0.44 32.87 13.52
C ALA A 317 1.07 33.12 12.14
N ASP A 318 2.15 33.90 12.07
CA ASP A 318 2.83 34.26 10.82
C ASP A 318 3.40 33.05 10.06
N LEU A 319 3.70 31.95 10.76
CA LEU A 319 4.22 30.72 10.15
C LEU A 319 3.21 29.58 10.08
N VAL A 320 2.07 29.68 10.77
CA VAL A 320 1.07 28.59 10.80
C VAL A 320 0.62 28.26 9.39
N GLY A 321 0.25 29.25 8.58
CA GLY A 321 -0.19 29.00 7.19
C GLY A 321 0.86 28.27 6.35
N THR A 322 2.13 28.69 6.44
CA THR A 322 3.24 28.05 5.70
C THR A 322 3.51 26.63 6.20
N ALA A 323 3.44 26.40 7.51
CA ALA A 323 3.60 25.07 8.10
C ALA A 323 2.46 24.14 7.66
N SER A 324 1.21 24.61 7.78
CA SER A 324 0.01 23.87 7.35
C SER A 324 0.05 23.53 5.86
N ASP A 325 0.53 24.43 5.00
CA ASP A 325 0.73 24.14 3.56
C ASP A 325 1.65 22.94 3.33
N VAL A 326 2.81 22.93 3.99
CA VAL A 326 3.81 21.87 3.80
C VAL A 326 3.32 20.56 4.41
N VAL A 327 2.79 20.60 5.62
CA VAL A 327 2.29 19.40 6.34
C VAL A 327 1.12 18.78 5.58
N TYR A 328 0.16 19.59 5.12
CA TYR A 328 -0.98 19.12 4.35
C TYR A 328 -0.56 18.49 3.01
N SER A 329 0.35 19.14 2.26
CA SER A 329 0.90 18.59 1.02
C SER A 329 1.58 17.24 1.27
N TYR A 330 2.43 17.12 2.31
CA TYR A 330 3.08 15.84 2.61
C TYR A 330 2.11 14.76 3.09
N ALA A 331 1.04 15.11 3.81
CA ALA A 331 0.00 14.17 4.19
C ALA A 331 -0.69 13.57 2.95
N ARG A 332 -0.93 14.39 1.92
CA ARG A 332 -1.47 13.94 0.62
C ARG A 332 -0.45 13.14 -0.19
N ARG A 333 0.84 13.50 -0.15
CA ARG A 333 1.92 12.70 -0.77
C ARG A 333 2.07 11.32 -0.14
N LEU A 334 1.85 11.19 1.17
CA LEU A 334 1.84 9.89 1.86
C LEU A 334 0.67 9.00 1.40
N GLU A 335 -0.48 9.59 1.09
CA GLU A 335 -1.64 8.88 0.52
C GLU A 335 -1.32 8.29 -0.88
N ILE A 336 -0.45 8.94 -1.66
CA ILE A 336 -0.04 8.47 -2.99
C ILE A 336 0.73 7.16 -2.91
N ALA A 337 1.41 6.87 -1.80
CA ALA A 337 2.05 5.58 -1.58
C ALA A 337 1.04 4.42 -1.55
N GLU A 338 -0.14 4.63 -0.96
CA GLU A 338 -1.21 3.62 -0.94
C GLU A 338 -1.78 3.37 -2.34
N HIS A 339 -2.01 4.45 -3.10
CA HIS A 339 -2.51 4.35 -4.47
C HIS A 339 -1.50 3.69 -5.41
N LEU A 340 -0.20 3.92 -5.22
CA LEU A 340 0.84 3.21 -5.96
C LEU A 340 0.83 1.72 -5.62
N CYS A 341 0.59 1.35 -4.36
CA CYS A 341 0.47 -0.05 -3.95
C CYS A 341 -0.72 -0.73 -4.63
N LEU A 342 -1.88 -0.06 -4.74
CA LEU A 342 -3.04 -0.57 -5.48
C LEU A 342 -2.69 -0.81 -6.96
N MET A 343 -2.03 0.17 -7.61
CA MET A 343 -1.57 0.02 -9.00
C MET A 343 -0.58 -1.14 -9.18
N LEU A 344 0.36 -1.30 -8.24
CA LEU A 344 1.32 -2.39 -8.27
C LEU A 344 0.63 -3.76 -8.09
N ALA A 345 -0.37 -3.84 -7.21
CA ALA A 345 -1.14 -5.06 -6.99
C ALA A 345 -1.85 -5.51 -8.27
N GLU A 346 -2.45 -4.57 -9.02
CA GLU A 346 -3.07 -4.87 -10.31
C GLU A 346 -2.05 -5.38 -11.33
N PHE A 347 -0.87 -4.76 -11.42
CA PHE A 347 0.18 -5.22 -12.34
C PHE A 347 0.68 -6.62 -12.00
N ILE A 348 0.85 -6.90 -10.71
CA ILE A 348 1.23 -8.22 -10.23
C ILE A 348 0.16 -9.25 -10.61
N GLN A 349 -1.12 -8.95 -10.39
CA GLN A 349 -2.24 -9.83 -10.74
C GLN A 349 -2.28 -10.13 -12.24
N LEU A 350 -2.18 -9.10 -13.09
CA LEU A 350 -2.18 -9.23 -14.55
C LEU A 350 -0.96 -10.02 -15.06
N ALA A 351 0.22 -9.74 -14.49
CA ALA A 351 1.44 -10.46 -14.81
C ALA A 351 1.33 -11.94 -14.46
N GLU A 352 0.76 -12.28 -13.31
CA GLU A 352 0.58 -13.66 -12.87
C GLU A 352 -0.45 -14.41 -13.71
N LYS A 353 -1.61 -13.81 -13.97
CA LYS A 353 -2.66 -14.37 -14.86
C LYS A 353 -2.07 -14.72 -16.23
N SER A 354 -1.42 -13.75 -16.87
CA SER A 354 -0.82 -13.95 -18.20
C SER A 354 0.34 -14.93 -18.20
N PHE A 355 1.13 -15.00 -17.11
CA PHE A 355 2.21 -15.97 -16.97
C PHE A 355 1.68 -17.41 -16.85
N LEU A 356 0.65 -17.64 -16.03
CA LEU A 356 0.01 -18.95 -15.89
C LEU A 356 -0.66 -19.41 -17.18
N ILE A 357 -1.37 -18.51 -17.88
CA ILE A 357 -1.94 -18.79 -19.20
C ILE A 357 -0.84 -19.22 -20.17
N ASN A 358 0.27 -18.47 -20.24
CA ASN A 358 1.37 -18.81 -21.13
C ASN A 358 2.00 -20.18 -20.82
N LEU A 359 2.10 -20.56 -19.54
CA LEU A 359 2.57 -21.89 -19.13
C LEU A 359 1.57 -22.98 -19.49
N ALA A 360 0.27 -22.74 -19.26
CA ALA A 360 -0.81 -23.69 -19.55
C ALA A 360 -0.93 -23.98 -21.05
N GLU A 361 -0.85 -22.96 -21.91
CA GLU A 361 -0.91 -23.11 -23.38
C GLU A 361 0.26 -23.91 -23.98
N ARG A 362 1.33 -24.15 -23.20
CA ARG A 362 2.42 -25.03 -23.62
C ARG A 362 2.10 -26.51 -23.36
N GLU A 363 1.08 -26.81 -22.56
CA GLU A 363 0.61 -28.17 -22.31
C GLU A 363 -0.14 -28.73 -23.50
N LEU A 364 0.17 -29.99 -23.84
CA LEU A 364 -0.45 -30.67 -24.97
C LEU A 364 -1.98 -30.73 -24.83
N PHE A 365 -2.47 -31.02 -23.62
CA PHE A 365 -3.91 -31.14 -23.36
C PHE A 365 -4.66 -29.82 -23.60
N VAL A 366 -4.13 -28.71 -23.07
CA VAL A 366 -4.69 -27.36 -23.23
C VAL A 366 -4.66 -26.93 -24.70
N ARG A 367 -3.59 -27.27 -25.44
CA ARG A 367 -3.53 -27.02 -26.89
C ARG A 367 -4.61 -27.75 -27.66
N SER A 368 -4.98 -28.95 -27.21
CA SER A 368 -6.03 -29.75 -27.83
C SER A 368 -7.43 -29.37 -27.38
N HIS A 369 -7.57 -28.77 -26.18
CA HIS A 369 -8.85 -28.35 -25.59
C HIS A 369 -8.71 -26.93 -24.99
N PRO A 370 -8.65 -25.87 -25.83
CA PRO A 370 -8.46 -24.50 -25.35
C PRO A 370 -9.61 -24.01 -24.46
N ASP A 371 -10.82 -24.54 -24.68
CA ASP A 371 -12.04 -24.31 -23.92
C ASP A 371 -11.95 -24.77 -22.45
N GLU A 372 -11.07 -25.72 -22.16
CA GLU A 372 -10.84 -26.23 -20.80
C GLU A 372 -9.87 -25.36 -19.99
N LEU A 373 -9.20 -24.38 -20.62
CA LEU A 373 -8.13 -23.58 -20.01
C LEU A 373 -8.56 -22.89 -18.70
N GLU A 374 -9.70 -22.19 -18.71
CA GLU A 374 -10.19 -21.46 -17.55
C GLU A 374 -10.55 -22.40 -16.40
N ARG A 375 -11.27 -23.50 -16.71
CA ARG A 375 -11.63 -24.52 -15.73
C ARG A 375 -10.39 -25.12 -15.09
N MET A 376 -9.38 -25.45 -15.89
CA MET A 376 -8.12 -25.99 -15.39
C MET A 376 -7.35 -24.99 -14.55
N LEU A 377 -7.27 -23.72 -14.96
CA LEU A 377 -6.60 -22.67 -14.20
C LEU A 377 -7.31 -22.38 -12.86
N ALA A 378 -8.60 -22.66 -12.74
CA ALA A 378 -9.32 -22.59 -11.46
C ALA A 378 -8.88 -23.69 -10.46
N GLU A 379 -8.36 -24.82 -10.94
CA GLU A 379 -7.84 -25.89 -10.10
C GLU A 379 -6.47 -25.52 -9.48
N GLU A 380 -6.40 -25.45 -8.14
CA GLU A 380 -5.16 -25.13 -7.42
C GLU A 380 -4.01 -26.09 -7.74
N ALA A 381 -4.32 -27.40 -7.80
CA ALA A 381 -3.34 -28.43 -8.14
C ALA A 381 -2.75 -28.26 -9.55
N PHE A 382 -3.50 -27.68 -10.50
CA PHE A 382 -2.95 -27.39 -11.83
C PHE A 382 -2.00 -26.18 -11.78
N ARG A 383 -2.41 -25.11 -11.09
CA ARG A 383 -1.54 -23.93 -10.89
C ARG A 383 -0.22 -24.30 -10.21
N ASP A 384 -0.26 -25.16 -9.19
CA ASP A 384 0.95 -25.67 -8.51
C ASP A 384 1.90 -26.39 -9.47
N ARG A 385 1.36 -27.29 -10.30
CA ARG A 385 2.18 -28.01 -11.30
C ARG A 385 2.84 -27.05 -12.31
N LEU A 386 2.13 -26.00 -12.74
CA LEU A 386 2.69 -24.99 -13.62
C LEU A 386 3.82 -24.21 -12.93
N ARG A 387 3.63 -23.82 -11.67
CA ARG A 387 4.63 -23.12 -10.84
C ARG A 387 5.89 -23.97 -10.64
N ASP A 388 5.75 -25.23 -10.28
CA ASP A 388 6.89 -26.14 -10.09
C ASP A 388 7.71 -26.28 -11.37
N ARG A 389 7.03 -26.38 -12.52
CA ARG A 389 7.71 -26.46 -13.81
C ARG A 389 8.41 -25.16 -14.18
N ALA A 390 7.81 -24.02 -13.86
CA ALA A 390 8.43 -22.71 -14.06
C ALA A 390 9.75 -22.59 -13.27
N VAL A 391 9.76 -23.04 -12.01
CA VAL A 391 10.98 -23.13 -11.19
C VAL A 391 12.02 -24.06 -11.82
N GLN A 392 11.63 -25.25 -12.26
CA GLN A 392 12.54 -26.21 -12.91
C GLN A 392 13.19 -25.66 -14.18
N ARG A 393 12.45 -24.83 -14.94
CA ARG A 393 12.92 -24.20 -16.18
C ARG A 393 13.59 -22.85 -15.96
N ASN A 394 13.69 -22.38 -14.71
CA ASN A 394 14.16 -21.04 -14.37
C ASN A 394 13.40 -19.93 -15.13
N GLU A 395 12.10 -20.14 -15.35
CA GLU A 395 11.18 -19.14 -15.89
C GLU A 395 10.51 -18.47 -14.71
N LEU A 396 11.03 -17.31 -14.29
CA LEU A 396 10.53 -16.57 -13.13
C LEU A 396 10.02 -15.20 -13.57
N MET A 397 9.05 -14.68 -12.84
CA MET A 397 8.70 -13.27 -12.90
C MET A 397 9.73 -12.46 -12.12
N LEU A 398 9.96 -11.22 -12.54
CA LEU A 398 10.88 -10.28 -11.91
C LEU A 398 10.12 -9.01 -11.52
N LEU A 399 10.24 -8.64 -10.25
CA LEU A 399 9.93 -7.30 -9.78
C LEU A 399 11.25 -6.59 -9.48
N ARG A 400 11.45 -5.44 -10.12
CA ARG A 400 12.64 -4.60 -9.97
C ARG A 400 12.21 -3.21 -9.51
N MET A 401 12.84 -2.69 -8.45
CA MET A 401 12.67 -1.31 -7.99
C MET A 401 14.01 -0.60 -8.12
N ASP A 402 14.10 0.40 -8.99
CA ASP A 402 15.28 1.25 -9.14
C ASP A 402 15.05 2.61 -8.44
N PHE A 403 16.09 3.08 -7.75
CA PHE A 403 16.09 4.33 -7.00
C PHE A 403 17.12 5.28 -7.60
N THR A 404 16.71 6.51 -7.88
CA THR A 404 17.61 7.57 -8.36
C THR A 404 17.36 8.87 -7.61
N GLY A 405 18.34 9.78 -7.66
CA GLY A 405 18.34 11.01 -6.90
C GLY A 405 18.73 10.82 -5.43
N THR A 406 19.05 11.92 -4.76
CA THR A 406 19.40 11.95 -3.35
C THR A 406 18.18 12.24 -2.49
N VAL A 407 17.82 11.30 -1.62
CA VAL A 407 16.64 11.42 -0.74
C VAL A 407 16.74 12.66 0.18
N LEU A 408 17.96 13.05 0.56
CA LEU A 408 18.20 14.14 1.53
C LEU A 408 18.22 15.54 0.91
N ASP A 409 18.42 15.69 -0.39
CA ASP A 409 18.36 17.00 -1.05
C ASP A 409 16.96 17.21 -1.63
N PRO A 410 16.16 18.16 -1.10
CA PRO A 410 14.83 18.46 -1.63
C PRO A 410 14.86 19.13 -3.01
N SER A 411 16.04 19.48 -3.52
CA SER A 411 16.25 20.11 -4.83
C SER A 411 16.58 19.08 -5.91
N ASP A 412 17.05 17.90 -5.51
CA ASP A 412 17.33 16.77 -6.41
C ASP A 412 16.06 15.91 -6.53
N PRO A 413 15.49 15.70 -7.72
CA PRO A 413 14.30 14.85 -7.85
C PRO A 413 14.62 13.40 -7.50
N ALA A 414 14.03 12.87 -6.42
CA ALA A 414 14.12 11.44 -6.15
C ALA A 414 13.09 10.73 -7.01
N SER A 415 13.51 9.72 -7.76
CA SER A 415 12.57 8.90 -8.52
C SER A 415 12.68 7.42 -8.20
N ILE A 416 11.52 6.77 -8.23
CA ILE A 416 11.36 5.34 -8.02
C ILE A 416 10.73 4.77 -9.27
N ARG A 417 11.44 3.81 -9.87
CA ARG A 417 10.96 3.04 -11.01
C ARG A 417 10.67 1.63 -10.56
N ILE A 418 9.42 1.19 -10.66
CA ILE A 418 9.01 -0.17 -10.39
C ILE A 418 8.72 -0.86 -11.72
N THR A 419 9.43 -1.94 -12.00
CA THR A 419 9.28 -2.74 -13.22
C THR A 419 8.84 -4.15 -12.86
N VAL A 420 7.73 -4.60 -13.44
CA VAL A 420 7.25 -5.98 -13.37
C VAL A 420 7.46 -6.61 -14.75
N ARG A 421 8.26 -7.67 -14.81
CA ARG A 421 8.57 -8.43 -16.02
C ARG A 421 8.09 -9.87 -15.86
N ASN A 422 7.31 -10.35 -16.82
CA ASN A 422 6.80 -11.72 -16.83
C ASN A 422 6.83 -12.31 -18.26
N ARG A 423 6.93 -13.65 -18.33
CA ARG A 423 6.77 -14.40 -19.59
C ARG A 423 5.29 -14.70 -19.86
N GLY A 424 4.53 -13.66 -20.16
CA GLY A 424 3.15 -13.76 -20.62
C GLY A 424 2.75 -12.47 -21.33
N LEU A 425 1.68 -12.51 -22.11
CA LEU A 425 1.16 -11.33 -22.82
C LEU A 425 -0.08 -10.79 -22.08
N ILE A 426 -0.01 -9.57 -21.56
CA ILE A 426 -1.13 -8.92 -20.86
C ILE A 426 -2.10 -8.24 -21.86
N GLY A 427 -3.41 -8.33 -21.60
CA GLY A 427 -4.45 -7.47 -22.20
C GLY A 427 -5.01 -7.90 -23.55
N TYR A 428 -4.69 -9.08 -24.06
CA TYR A 428 -5.42 -9.71 -25.18
C TYR A 428 -5.50 -11.21 -24.87
N GLY A 429 -6.63 -11.82 -25.23
CA GLY A 429 -6.97 -13.21 -24.94
C GLY A 429 -5.93 -14.25 -25.40
N SER A 430 -6.25 -15.52 -25.18
CA SER A 430 -5.33 -16.63 -25.34
C SER A 430 -4.55 -16.59 -26.67
N ARG A 431 -3.28 -17.00 -26.66
CA ARG A 431 -2.48 -17.14 -27.89
C ARG A 431 -3.14 -18.12 -28.86
N LEU A 432 -3.91 -19.08 -28.35
CA LEU A 432 -4.68 -20.04 -29.13
C LEU A 432 -5.85 -19.35 -29.85
N GLU A 433 -6.49 -18.35 -29.24
CA GLU A 433 -7.55 -17.55 -29.88
C GLU A 433 -7.03 -16.67 -31.03
N THR A 434 -5.75 -16.33 -31.00
CA THR A 434 -5.10 -15.45 -31.99
C THR A 434 -4.24 -16.19 -33.01
N MET A 435 -4.25 -17.54 -32.99
CA MET A 435 -3.52 -18.39 -33.93
C MET A 435 -3.88 -18.05 -35.38
N GLY A 436 -2.85 -17.73 -36.18
CA GLY A 436 -2.98 -17.35 -37.61
C GLY A 436 -2.74 -15.87 -37.90
N ARG A 437 -2.62 -15.00 -36.88
CA ARG A 437 -2.17 -13.61 -37.06
C ARG A 437 -0.65 -13.52 -37.06
N ARG A 438 -0.08 -12.67 -37.94
CA ARG A 438 1.37 -12.41 -38.00
C ARG A 438 1.80 -11.70 -36.71
N ALA A 439 2.78 -12.26 -35.99
CA ALA A 439 3.37 -11.62 -34.81
C ALA A 439 3.84 -10.21 -35.17
N LYS A 440 3.35 -9.21 -34.43
CA LYS A 440 3.69 -7.80 -34.65
C LYS A 440 5.01 -7.48 -33.96
N ALA A 441 5.66 -6.41 -34.42
CA ALA A 441 6.85 -5.86 -33.76
C ALA A 441 6.51 -5.42 -32.32
N VAL A 442 7.55 -5.24 -31.49
CA VAL A 442 7.41 -4.70 -30.12
C VAL A 442 6.45 -3.52 -30.15
N LYS A 443 5.34 -3.63 -29.43
CA LYS A 443 4.31 -2.61 -29.38
C LYS A 443 4.25 -2.05 -27.97
N GLU A 444 4.56 -0.76 -27.86
CA GLU A 444 4.24 0.00 -26.68
C GLU A 444 2.74 0.31 -26.72
N ASN A 445 2.00 -0.23 -25.75
CA ASN A 445 0.60 0.10 -25.57
C ASN A 445 0.51 1.03 -24.35
N THR A 446 -0.41 1.98 -24.39
CA THR A 446 -0.71 2.73 -23.16
C THR A 446 -1.37 1.78 -22.18
N LEU A 447 -1.12 1.96 -20.89
CA LEU A 447 -1.73 1.13 -19.86
C LEU A 447 -3.26 1.14 -19.97
N GLU A 448 -3.83 2.31 -20.30
CA GLU A 448 -5.26 2.48 -20.53
C GLU A 448 -5.80 1.57 -21.65
N GLN A 449 -5.02 1.30 -22.70
CA GLN A 449 -5.42 0.37 -23.77
C GLN A 449 -5.42 -1.08 -23.31
N ILE A 450 -4.50 -1.45 -22.42
CA ILE A 450 -4.40 -2.81 -21.88
C ILE A 450 -5.50 -3.08 -20.86
N LEU A 451 -5.72 -2.14 -19.95
CA LEU A 451 -6.72 -2.28 -18.90
C LEU A 451 -8.17 -2.19 -19.44
N LYS A 452 -8.39 -1.46 -20.54
CA LYS A 452 -9.70 -1.48 -21.24
C LYS A 452 -9.99 -2.80 -21.95
N ALA A 453 -8.96 -3.56 -22.30
CA ALA A 453 -9.10 -4.81 -23.04
C ALA A 453 -9.29 -6.04 -22.12
N ASP A 454 -9.03 -5.90 -20.83
CA ASP A 454 -9.30 -6.93 -19.81
C ASP A 454 -10.63 -6.61 -19.11
N GLU A 455 -11.75 -6.91 -19.79
CA GLU A 455 -13.12 -6.68 -19.26
C GLU A 455 -13.38 -7.47 -17.95
N GLU A 456 -12.64 -8.56 -17.72
CA GLU A 456 -12.74 -9.43 -16.54
C GLU A 456 -12.14 -8.81 -15.26
N GLY A 457 -11.28 -7.79 -15.37
CA GLY A 457 -10.65 -7.12 -14.23
C GLY A 457 -11.53 -6.05 -13.56
N GLY A 458 -12.80 -5.94 -13.95
CA GLY A 458 -13.77 -5.00 -13.36
C GLY A 458 -13.44 -3.51 -13.57
N GLY A 459 -12.49 -3.18 -14.45
CA GLY A 459 -12.08 -1.79 -14.73
C GLY A 459 -11.34 -1.07 -13.60
N MET A 460 -11.07 -1.73 -12.46
CA MET A 460 -10.46 -1.12 -11.28
C MET A 460 -9.06 -0.56 -11.55
N GLY A 461 -8.26 -1.24 -12.38
CA GLY A 461 -6.94 -0.72 -12.77
C GLY A 461 -6.99 0.64 -13.47
N LEU A 462 -8.03 0.93 -14.27
CA LEU A 462 -8.18 2.24 -14.93
C LEU A 462 -8.53 3.33 -13.92
N ILE A 463 -9.35 2.99 -12.92
CA ILE A 463 -9.74 3.89 -11.85
C ILE A 463 -8.50 4.23 -11.02
N TYR A 464 -7.74 3.23 -10.57
CA TYR A 464 -6.50 3.45 -9.82
C TYR A 464 -5.48 4.26 -10.61
N HIS A 465 -5.32 3.99 -11.91
CA HIS A 465 -4.39 4.74 -12.76
C HIS A 465 -4.78 6.21 -12.88
N THR A 466 -6.07 6.47 -13.12
CA THR A 466 -6.60 7.84 -13.27
C THR A 466 -6.48 8.61 -11.97
N LEU A 467 -6.90 7.99 -10.85
CA LEU A 467 -6.84 8.57 -9.52
C LEU A 467 -5.39 8.88 -9.09
N LEU A 468 -4.46 7.94 -9.30
CA LEU A 468 -3.05 8.15 -8.98
C LEU A 468 -2.45 9.29 -9.80
N ARG A 469 -2.76 9.37 -11.10
CA ARG A 469 -2.29 10.47 -11.97
C ARG A 469 -2.82 11.83 -11.51
N GLU A 470 -4.10 11.92 -11.16
CA GLU A 470 -4.73 13.15 -10.66
C GLU A 470 -4.13 13.58 -9.32
N LYS A 471 -3.95 12.65 -8.38
CA LYS A 471 -3.34 12.94 -7.08
C LYS A 471 -1.88 13.37 -7.21
N CYS A 472 -1.09 12.71 -8.05
CA CYS A 472 0.29 13.10 -8.34
C CYS A 472 0.37 14.51 -8.95
N ALA A 473 -0.47 14.80 -9.95
CA ALA A 473 -0.53 16.12 -10.58
C ALA A 473 -0.92 17.23 -9.59
N ALA A 474 -1.86 16.95 -8.67
CA ALA A 474 -2.26 17.89 -7.63
C ALA A 474 -1.15 18.22 -6.63
N GLU A 475 -0.17 17.34 -6.46
CA GLU A 475 0.98 17.52 -5.55
C GLU A 475 2.28 17.90 -6.28
N GLY A 476 2.21 18.11 -7.60
CA GLY A 476 3.37 18.46 -8.44
C GLY A 476 4.38 17.32 -8.60
N MET A 477 3.93 16.07 -8.50
CA MET A 477 4.76 14.87 -8.70
C MET A 477 4.53 14.29 -10.10
N ASP A 478 5.61 13.88 -10.75
CA ASP A 478 5.54 13.27 -12.07
C ASP A 478 5.29 11.77 -11.94
N PHE A 479 4.18 11.31 -12.52
CA PHE A 479 3.82 9.91 -12.58
C PHE A 479 3.63 9.47 -14.04
N SER A 480 4.25 8.35 -14.41
CA SER A 480 4.05 7.74 -15.73
C SER A 480 4.01 6.22 -15.64
N THR A 481 3.25 5.62 -16.55
CA THR A 481 3.18 4.18 -16.71
C THR A 481 3.50 3.81 -18.15
N SER A 482 4.19 2.69 -18.36
CA SER A 482 4.39 2.12 -19.69
C SER A 482 4.27 0.61 -19.64
N VAL A 483 3.73 0.02 -20.70
CA VAL A 483 3.65 -1.43 -20.85
C VAL A 483 4.16 -1.81 -22.23
N ILE A 484 5.27 -2.55 -22.23
CA ILE A 484 5.93 -3.02 -23.43
C ILE A 484 5.59 -4.49 -23.59
N ARG A 485 5.01 -4.85 -24.74
CA ARG A 485 4.70 -6.24 -25.10
C ARG A 485 5.63 -6.73 -26.19
N ASN A 486 6.23 -7.87 -25.96
CA ASN A 486 7.09 -8.56 -26.91
C ASN A 486 6.46 -9.92 -27.28
N GLU A 487 5.66 -9.93 -28.35
CA GLU A 487 4.98 -11.13 -28.86
C GLU A 487 5.94 -12.24 -29.30
N LYS A 488 7.20 -11.92 -29.63
CA LYS A 488 8.20 -12.93 -30.04
C LYS A 488 8.73 -13.73 -28.87
N GLU A 489 8.94 -13.07 -27.75
CA GLU A 489 9.51 -13.65 -26.53
C GLU A 489 8.43 -14.05 -25.51
N ASP A 490 7.15 -13.91 -25.87
CA ASP A 490 5.99 -14.02 -24.97
C ASP A 490 6.21 -13.23 -23.67
N GLU A 491 6.68 -11.99 -23.78
CA GLU A 491 7.11 -11.22 -22.62
C GLU A 491 6.34 -9.90 -22.51
N THR A 492 5.94 -9.55 -21.29
CA THR A 492 5.42 -8.23 -20.96
C THR A 492 6.31 -7.59 -19.90
N ILE A 493 6.58 -6.30 -20.09
CA ILE A 493 7.29 -5.45 -19.15
C ILE A 493 6.39 -4.27 -18.82
N ALA A 494 5.87 -4.23 -17.61
CA ALA A 494 5.11 -3.10 -17.08
C ALA A 494 6.02 -2.24 -16.19
N THR A 495 5.99 -0.93 -16.38
CA THR A 495 6.81 0.02 -15.63
C THR A 495 5.94 1.13 -15.05
N LEU A 496 6.16 1.41 -13.76
CA LEU A 496 5.63 2.55 -13.03
C LEU A 496 6.83 3.46 -12.69
N ASN A 497 6.76 4.74 -13.06
CA ASN A 497 7.74 5.74 -12.64
C ASN A 497 7.04 6.80 -11.81
N LEU A 498 7.61 7.10 -10.64
CA LEU A 498 7.18 8.20 -9.77
C LEU A 498 8.39 9.06 -9.41
N THR A 499 8.29 10.37 -9.64
CA THR A 499 9.29 11.36 -9.24
C THR A 499 8.70 12.31 -8.18
N LEU A 500 9.41 12.47 -7.06
CA LEU A 500 8.95 13.09 -5.81
C LEU A 500 9.43 14.52 -5.56
#